data_AF-A0A379S9T6-F1
#
_entry.id   AF-A0A379S9T6-F1
#
_cell.length_a   1.000
_cell.length_b   1.000
_cell.length_c   1.000
_cell.angle_alpha   90.00
_cell.angle_beta   90.00
_cell.angle_gamma   90.00
#
_symmetry.space_group_name_H-M   'P 1'
#
loop_
_entity.id
_entity.type
_entity.pdbx_description
1 polymer ?
#
loop_
_entity_poly.entity_id
_entity_poly.type
_entity_poly.pdbx_seq_one_letter_code
_entity_poly.pdbx_strand_id
1 'polypeptide(L)'
;MHFFGQQVEAKTGGDIKVQYFPDGQLGGERELVELTQVGVVDITKVSSGLMESFSPEYGAFSLPYLFTSVDEYYRGMDNPQVM
;
A
#
# COMPACT_ATOMS: atom_id res chain seq x y z
N MET A 1 -6.78 -3.62 -7.43
CA MET A 1 -6.86 -2.25 -7.99
C MET A 1 -8.12 -1.99 -8.82
N HIS A 2 -8.63 -2.94 -9.63
CA HIS A 2 -9.87 -2.71 -10.39
C HIS A 2 -11.09 -2.39 -9.51
N PHE A 3 -11.33 -3.16 -8.44
CA PHE A 3 -12.40 -2.88 -7.49
C PHE A 3 -12.26 -1.49 -6.85
N PHE A 4 -11.04 -1.12 -6.43
CA PHE A 4 -10.75 0.22 -5.90
C PHE A 4 -11.12 1.32 -6.90
N GLY A 5 -10.71 1.18 -8.17
CA GLY A 5 -11.06 2.13 -9.22
C GLY A 5 -12.56 2.27 -9.43
N GLN A 6 -13.30 1.16 -9.49
CA GLN A 6 -14.76 1.17 -9.59
C GLN A 6 -15.43 1.86 -8.40
N GLN A 7 -14.94 1.62 -7.18
CA GLN A 7 -15.47 2.28 -5.98
C GLN A 7 -15.18 3.78 -5.98
N VAL A 8 -14.00 4.20 -6.42
CA VAL A 8 -13.64 5.62 -6.53
C VAL A 8 -14.51 6.30 -7.57
N GLU A 9 -14.65 5.72 -8.77
CA GLU A 9 -15.47 6.28 -9.84
C GLU A 9 -16.94 6.41 -9.39
N ALA A 10 -17.50 5.37 -8.76
CA ALA A 10 -18.88 5.39 -8.26
C ALA A 10 -19.10 6.45 -7.17
N LYS A 11 -18.16 6.58 -6.22
CA LYS A 11 -18.26 7.55 -5.11
C LYS A 11 -18.03 9.00 -5.54
N THR A 12 -17.34 9.22 -6.65
CA THR A 12 -17.01 10.55 -7.18
C THR A 12 -17.90 10.96 -8.35
N GLY A 13 -18.91 10.16 -8.70
CA GLY A 13 -19.79 10.46 -9.83
C GLY A 13 -19.07 10.47 -11.19
N GLY A 14 -17.91 9.80 -11.29
CA GLY A 14 -17.09 9.76 -12.50
C GLY A 14 -15.99 10.81 -12.57
N ASP A 15 -15.91 11.74 -11.61
CA ASP A 15 -14.90 12.82 -11.62
C ASP A 15 -13.47 12.31 -11.44
N ILE A 16 -13.30 11.18 -10.72
CA ILE A 16 -12.00 10.55 -10.52
C ILE A 16 -11.99 9.17 -11.19
N LYS A 17 -10.99 8.96 -12.05
CA LYS A 17 -10.72 7.66 -12.70
C LYS A 17 -9.37 7.13 -12.26
N VAL A 18 -9.32 5.84 -11.94
CA VAL A 18 -8.08 5.17 -11.55
C VAL A 18 -7.55 4.38 -12.74
N GLN A 19 -6.37 4.75 -13.24
CA GLN A 19 -5.63 3.95 -14.20
C GLN A 19 -4.70 2.98 -13.47
N TYR A 20 -4.69 1.72 -13.91
CA TYR A 20 -3.92 0.66 -13.28
C TYR A 20 -2.82 0.14 -14.21
N PHE A 21 -1.61 0.02 -13.67
CA PHE A 21 -0.42 -0.46 -14.38
C PHE A 21 0.13 -1.73 -13.68
N PRO A 22 -0.31 -2.94 -14.07
CA PRO A 22 0.16 -4.20 -13.49
C PRO A 22 1.59 -4.58 -13.93
N ASP A 23 2.08 -5.70 -13.41
CA ASP A 23 3.25 -6.42 -13.94
C ASP A 23 4.54 -5.59 -14.04
N GLY A 24 4.72 -4.62 -13.14
CA GLY A 24 5.93 -3.79 -13.09
C GLY A 24 6.10 -2.86 -14.29
N GLN A 25 5.02 -2.52 -15.00
CA GLN A 25 5.05 -1.63 -16.18
C GLN A 25 5.70 -0.26 -15.92
N LEU A 26 5.70 0.20 -14.67
CA LEU A 26 6.28 1.48 -14.25
C LEU A 26 7.56 1.32 -13.39
N GLY A 27 8.11 0.11 -13.31
CA GLY A 27 9.30 -0.21 -12.51
C GLY A 27 9.02 -1.14 -11.32
N GLY A 28 10.06 -1.35 -10.52
CA GLY A 28 10.00 -2.13 -9.29
C GLY A 28 9.39 -1.35 -8.11
N GLU A 29 9.27 -2.01 -6.96
CA GLU A 29 8.64 -1.40 -5.78
C GLU A 29 9.38 -0.14 -5.30
N ARG A 30 10.72 -0.09 -5.40
CA ARG A 30 11.52 1.08 -5.00
C ARG A 30 11.25 2.27 -5.90
N GLU A 31 11.34 2.07 -7.21
CA GLU A 31 11.11 3.12 -8.20
C GLU A 31 9.69 3.67 -8.07
N LEU A 32 8.70 2.81 -7.79
CA LEU A 32 7.32 3.25 -7.58
C LEU A 32 7.15 4.13 -6.33
N VAL A 33 7.87 3.87 -5.23
CA VAL A 33 7.85 4.76 -4.04
C VAL A 33 8.43 6.12 -4.41
N GLU A 34 9.58 6.13 -5.10
CA GLU A 34 10.25 7.37 -5.53
C GLU A 34 9.36 8.19 -6.50
N LEU A 35 8.72 7.52 -7.47
CA LEU A 35 7.74 8.14 -8.37
C LEU A 35 6.52 8.71 -7.63
N THR A 36 6.12 8.05 -6.54
CA THR A 36 5.01 8.52 -5.70
C THR A 36 5.41 9.76 -4.91
N GLN A 37 6.62 9.80 -4.37
CA GLN A 37 7.12 10.97 -3.63
C GLN A 37 7.19 12.24 -4.49
N VAL A 38 7.48 12.11 -5.79
CA VAL A 38 7.53 13.24 -6.73
C VAL A 38 6.19 13.52 -7.42
N GLY A 39 5.13 12.78 -7.09
CA GLY A 39 3.77 12.98 -7.63
C GLY A 39 3.58 12.55 -9.08
N VAL A 40 4.46 11.70 -9.61
CA VAL A 40 4.27 11.10 -10.95
C VAL A 40 3.26 9.96 -10.90
N VAL A 41 3.23 9.21 -9.78
CA VAL A 41 2.22 8.20 -9.47
C VAL A 41 1.49 8.63 -8.22
N ASP A 42 0.16 8.65 -8.24
CA ASP A 42 -0.61 9.09 -7.06
C ASP A 42 -0.64 8.03 -5.95
N ILE A 43 -0.68 6.74 -6.31
CA ILE A 43 -0.83 5.61 -5.39
C ILE A 43 -0.02 4.41 -5.89
N THR A 44 0.78 3.80 -5.01
CA THR A 44 1.44 2.51 -5.25
C THR A 44 1.18 1.52 -4.12
N LYS A 45 1.32 0.22 -4.40
CA LYS A 45 1.28 -0.87 -3.40
C LYS A 45 2.68 -1.42 -3.23
N VAL A 46 3.15 -1.46 -1.99
CA VAL A 46 4.55 -1.75 -1.65
C VAL A 46 4.59 -2.70 -0.46
N SER A 47 5.56 -3.61 -0.46
CA SER A 47 5.85 -4.50 0.67
C SER A 47 6.42 -3.73 1.88
N SER A 48 6.06 -4.15 3.10
CA SER A 48 6.62 -3.59 4.34
C SER A 48 8.14 -3.72 4.42
N GLY A 49 8.70 -4.82 3.91
CA GLY A 49 10.14 -5.05 3.90
C GLY A 49 10.92 -4.02 3.05
N LEU A 50 10.36 -3.57 1.92
CA LEU A 50 10.98 -2.49 1.15
C LEU A 50 10.86 -1.15 1.88
N MET A 51 9.71 -0.90 2.53
CA MET A 51 9.46 0.33 3.27
C MET A 51 10.43 0.56 4.44
N GLU A 52 11.02 -0.49 5.01
CA GLU A 52 12.08 -0.38 6.03
C GLU A 52 13.27 0.48 5.56
N SER A 53 13.59 0.44 4.26
CA SER A 53 14.65 1.28 3.68
C SER A 53 14.30 2.77 3.58
N PHE A 54 13.02 3.12 3.73
CA PHE A 54 12.50 4.49 3.71
C PHE A 54 12.16 4.99 5.12
N SER A 55 11.74 4.10 6.02
CA SER A 55 11.41 4.41 7.41
C SER A 55 11.64 3.16 8.28
N PRO A 56 12.55 3.23 9.28
CA PRO A 56 12.92 2.07 10.09
C PRO A 56 11.76 1.47 10.90
N GLU A 57 10.70 2.26 11.15
CA GLU A 57 9.48 1.83 11.82
C GLU A 57 8.81 0.65 11.11
N TYR A 58 8.92 0.55 9.78
CA TYR A 58 8.38 -0.57 9.02
C TYR A 58 9.10 -1.90 9.29
N GLY A 59 10.32 -1.87 9.85
CA GLY A 59 11.05 -3.07 10.26
C GLY A 59 10.32 -3.89 11.33
N ALA A 60 9.39 -3.28 12.09
CA ALA A 60 8.55 -4.00 13.03
C ALA A 60 7.75 -5.13 12.35
N PHE A 61 7.31 -4.93 11.10
CA PHE A 61 6.53 -5.92 10.35
C PHE A 61 7.39 -7.05 9.74
N SER A 62 8.72 -6.93 9.81
CA SER A 62 9.66 -7.98 9.38
C SER A 62 9.97 -8.99 10.49
N LEU A 63 9.46 -8.79 11.71
CA LEU A 63 9.71 -9.68 12.84
C LEU A 63 9.02 -11.04 12.66
N PRO A 64 9.74 -12.16 12.86
CA PRO A 64 9.16 -13.49 12.72
C PRO A 64 8.11 -13.74 13.81
N TYR A 65 7.00 -14.37 13.42
CA TYR A 65 5.88 -14.71 14.32
C TYR A 65 5.23 -13.51 15.03
N LEU A 66 5.31 -12.31 14.44
CA LEU A 66 4.66 -11.10 14.96
C LEU A 66 3.16 -11.30 15.24
N PHE A 67 2.51 -12.10 14.40
CA PHE A 67 1.12 -12.52 14.57
C PHE A 67 1.04 -14.04 14.52
N THR A 68 0.26 -14.62 15.42
CA THR A 68 0.05 -16.07 15.53
C THR A 68 -1.16 -16.56 14.73
N SER A 69 -2.01 -15.63 14.27
CA SER A 69 -3.16 -15.90 13.40
C SER A 69 -3.52 -14.70 12.53
N VAL A 70 -4.28 -14.95 11.46
CA VAL A 70 -4.84 -13.89 10.61
C VAL A 70 -5.81 -12.99 11.39
N ASP A 71 -6.58 -13.56 12.31
CA ASP A 71 -7.51 -12.79 13.16
C ASP A 71 -6.75 -11.85 14.12
N GLU A 72 -5.62 -12.29 14.66
CA GLU A 72 -4.75 -11.44 15.48
C GLU A 72 -4.10 -10.32 14.64
N TYR A 73 -3.67 -10.64 13.41
CA TYR A 73 -3.18 -9.63 12.46
C TYR A 73 -4.22 -8.53 12.25
N TYR A 74 -5.45 -8.87 11.83
CA TYR A 74 -6.47 -7.85 11.60
C TYR A 74 -6.84 -7.10 12.88
N ARG A 75 -6.91 -7.78 14.03
CA ARG A 75 -7.16 -7.09 15.31
C ARG A 75 -6.09 -6.07 15.66
N GLY A 76 -4.82 -6.35 15.37
CA GLY A 76 -3.72 -5.42 15.58
C GLY A 76 -3.76 -4.27 14.57
N MET A 77 -3.93 -4.59 13.30
CA MET A 77 -3.88 -3.63 12.19
C MET A 77 -5.10 -2.69 12.14
N ASP A 78 -6.26 -3.14 12.61
CA ASP A 78 -7.50 -2.34 12.62
C ASP A 78 -7.67 -1.57 13.95
N ASN A 79 -6.73 -1.69 14.89
CA ASN A 79 -6.80 -0.99 16.17
C ASN A 79 -6.23 0.44 16.06
N PRO A 80 -7.07 1.49 16.18
CA PRO A 80 -6.65 2.89 15.99
C PRO A 80 -5.75 3.44 17.12
N GLN A 81 -5.51 2.67 18.18
CA GLN A 81 -4.52 3.03 19.20
C GLN A 81 -3.14 2.46 18.91
N VAL A 82 -3.04 1.53 17.95
CA VAL A 82 -1.80 0.86 17.54
C VAL A 82 -1.35 1.37 16.17
N MET A 83 -2.28 1.44 15.22
CA MET A 83 -2.08 1.95 13.85
C MET A 83 -2.69 3.33 13.68
#